data_AF-A0A1Y1LGF3-F1
#
_entry.id   AF-A0A1Y1LGF3-F1
#
_cell.length_a   1.000
_cell.length_b   1.000
_cell.length_c   1.000
_cell.angle_alpha   90.00
_cell.angle_beta   90.00
_cell.angle_gamma   90.00
#
_symmetry.space_group_name_H-M   'P 1'
#
loop_
_entity.id
_entity.type
_entity.pdbx_description
1 polymer ?
#
loop_
_entity_poly.entity_id
_entity_poly.type
_entity_poly.pdbx_seq_one_letter_code
_entity_poly.pdbx_strand_id
1 'polypeptide(L)'
;RVGLSFMSSEQACANAEDEMPKFDFDKHARDAQDAWRQKLSPITVDPKGVDESFVTNFYSGIYRTMVNPQNYTGENPLWQDGEPYFDSFYCIWDLFRSQFPFLTIVDPEAVAQMIRSLISTYE
;
A
#
# COMPACT_ATOMS: atom_id res chain seq x y z
N ARG A 1 11.37 12.15 -13.65
CA ARG A 1 10.83 10.86 -13.17
C ARG A 1 11.98 10.02 -12.63
N VAL A 2 11.74 9.18 -11.63
CA VAL A 2 12.73 8.28 -11.01
C VAL A 2 12.01 6.96 -10.82
N GLY A 3 12.61 5.86 -11.27
CA GLY A 3 12.13 4.51 -10.99
C GLY A 3 12.96 3.85 -9.90
N LEU A 4 12.39 2.84 -9.27
CA LEU A 4 13.04 2.07 -8.22
C LEU A 4 12.88 0.59 -8.53
N SER A 5 13.94 -0.17 -8.24
CA SER A 5 13.92 -1.63 -8.24
C SER A 5 15.02 -2.12 -7.29
N PHE A 6 14.76 -3.21 -6.58
CA PHE A 6 15.76 -3.93 -5.81
C PHE A 6 16.49 -4.99 -6.65
N MET A 7 16.02 -5.23 -7.89
CA MET A 7 16.62 -6.19 -8.82
C MET A 7 17.81 -5.58 -9.57
N SER A 8 17.59 -4.48 -10.29
CA SER A 8 18.64 -3.82 -11.06
C SER A 8 18.28 -2.40 -11.52
N SER A 9 19.27 -1.66 -12.03
CA SER A 9 19.04 -0.36 -12.67
C SER A 9 18.19 -0.46 -13.94
N GLU A 10 18.33 -1.55 -14.70
CA GLU A 10 17.59 -1.77 -15.93
C GLU A 10 16.10 -1.96 -15.63
N GLN A 11 15.75 -2.75 -14.61
CA GLN A 11 14.37 -2.92 -14.17
C GLN A 11 13.81 -1.63 -13.56
N ALA A 12 14.61 -0.88 -12.79
CA ALA A 12 14.19 0.45 -12.30
C ALA A 12 13.85 1.41 -13.46
N CYS A 13 14.64 1.40 -14.54
CA CYS A 13 14.34 2.17 -15.76
C CYS A 13 13.06 1.69 -16.44
N ALA A 14 12.87 0.37 -16.59
CA ALA A 14 11.66 -0.21 -17.17
C ALA A 14 10.41 0.16 -16.35
N ASN A 15 10.44 0.02 -15.03
CA ASN A 15 9.34 0.42 -14.13
C ASN A 15 8.98 1.91 -14.34
N ALA A 16 9.96 2.81 -14.43
CA ALA A 16 9.70 4.23 -14.68
C ALA A 16 9.09 4.53 -16.06
N GLU A 17 9.42 3.72 -17.06
CA GLU A 17 8.88 3.84 -18.42
C GLU A 17 7.47 3.26 -18.53
N ASP A 18 7.21 2.14 -17.85
CA ASP A 18 5.91 1.46 -17.84
C ASP A 18 4.86 2.21 -17.00
N GLU A 19 5.23 2.68 -15.82
CA GLU A 19 4.33 3.42 -14.92
C GLU A 19 4.11 4.86 -15.36
N MET A 20 5.13 5.50 -15.93
CA MET A 20 5.09 6.91 -16.34
C MET A 20 5.56 7.11 -17.80
N PRO A 21 4.92 6.49 -18.81
CA PRO A 21 5.39 6.51 -20.20
C PRO A 21 5.45 7.93 -20.76
N LYS A 22 4.49 8.78 -20.37
CA LYS A 22 4.51 10.23 -20.60
C LYS A 22 4.55 10.95 -19.25
N PHE A 23 5.47 11.89 -19.13
CA PHE A 23 5.57 12.70 -17.92
C PHE A 23 4.59 13.88 -17.97
N ASP A 24 3.60 13.83 -17.08
CA ASP A 24 2.62 14.90 -16.83
C ASP A 24 2.37 14.97 -15.32
N PHE A 25 2.95 15.96 -14.65
CA PHE A 25 2.91 16.07 -13.20
C PHE A 25 1.47 16.22 -12.66
N ASP A 26 0.65 17.06 -13.30
CA ASP A 26 -0.71 17.34 -12.84
C ASP A 26 -1.65 16.15 -13.05
N LYS A 27 -1.42 15.36 -14.11
CA LYS A 27 -2.10 14.08 -14.28
C LYS A 27 -1.70 13.10 -13.17
N HIS A 28 -0.42 12.88 -12.95
CA HIS A 28 0.07 11.92 -11.95
C HIS A 28 -0.35 12.30 -10.52
N ALA A 29 -0.39 13.60 -10.20
CA ALA A 29 -0.90 14.08 -8.92
C ALA A 29 -2.39 13.76 -8.73
N ARG A 30 -3.21 13.91 -9.79
CA ARG A 30 -4.64 13.56 -9.75
C ARG A 30 -4.86 12.05 -9.65
N ASP A 31 -4.14 11.27 -10.44
CA ASP A 31 -4.23 9.81 -10.41
C ASP A 31 -3.91 9.26 -9.00
N ALA A 32 -2.87 9.80 -8.36
CA ALA A 32 -2.52 9.44 -6.99
C ALA A 32 -3.61 9.83 -5.97
N GLN A 33 -4.20 11.03 -6.10
CA GLN A 33 -5.32 11.44 -5.25
C GLN A 33 -6.54 10.55 -5.44
N ASP A 34 -6.84 10.16 -6.67
CA ASP A 34 -8.00 9.33 -6.99
C ASP A 34 -7.81 7.89 -6.50
N ALA A 35 -6.60 7.34 -6.62
CA ALA A 35 -6.25 6.06 -6.02
C ALA A 35 -6.45 6.08 -4.49
N TRP A 36 -6.03 7.15 -3.80
CA TRP A 36 -6.28 7.31 -2.36
C TRP A 36 -7.75 7.50 -2.02
N ARG A 37 -8.50 8.27 -2.82
CA ARG A 37 -9.96 8.41 -2.64
C ARG A 37 -10.67 7.07 -2.75
N GLN A 38 -10.30 6.24 -3.73
CA GLN A 38 -10.83 4.89 -3.88
C GLN A 38 -10.43 4.00 -2.71
N LYS A 39 -9.16 4.06 -2.26
CA LYS A 39 -8.68 3.24 -1.14
C LYS A 39 -9.41 3.54 0.17
N LEU A 40 -9.76 4.81 0.40
CA LEU A 40 -10.46 5.27 1.60
C LEU A 40 -12.00 5.19 1.48
N SER A 41 -12.54 4.93 0.29
CA SER A 41 -13.99 4.93 0.04
C SER A 41 -14.82 3.93 0.85
N PRO A 42 -14.29 2.78 1.35
CA PRO A 42 -15.07 1.89 2.20
C PRO A 42 -15.56 2.53 3.51
N ILE A 43 -14.99 3.68 3.91
CA ILE A 43 -15.31 4.35 5.16
C ILE A 43 -15.90 5.72 4.87
N THR A 44 -17.16 5.92 5.27
CA THR A 44 -17.86 7.20 5.21
C THR A 44 -18.29 7.61 6.61
N VAL A 45 -18.09 8.88 6.96
CA VAL A 45 -18.50 9.45 8.25
C VAL A 45 -19.46 10.61 8.03
N ASP A 46 -20.44 10.78 8.93
CA ASP A 46 -21.24 12.01 9.02
C ASP A 46 -20.54 12.98 9.98
N PRO A 47 -19.98 14.11 9.50
CA PRO A 47 -19.23 15.05 10.32
C PRO A 47 -20.14 16.02 11.10
N LYS A 48 -21.47 15.89 11.04
CA LYS A 48 -22.39 16.85 11.63
C LYS A 48 -22.19 16.98 13.15
N GLY A 49 -21.83 18.18 13.59
CA GLY A 49 -21.56 18.48 15.00
C GLY A 49 -20.17 18.04 15.49
N VAL A 50 -19.29 17.64 14.59
CA VAL A 50 -17.89 17.26 14.87
C VAL A 50 -16.96 18.31 14.27
N ASP A 51 -15.91 18.68 15.01
CA ASP A 51 -14.89 19.59 14.49
C ASP A 51 -14.07 18.94 13.36
N GLU A 52 -13.78 19.70 12.31
CA GLU A 52 -13.10 19.22 11.10
C GLU A 52 -11.73 18.59 11.40
N SER A 53 -11.05 19.01 12.46
CA SER A 53 -9.78 18.43 12.89
C SER A 53 -9.91 16.96 13.31
N PHE A 54 -11.05 16.54 13.89
CA PHE A 54 -11.28 15.13 14.22
C PHE A 54 -11.47 14.29 12.96
N VAL A 55 -12.20 14.80 11.97
CA VAL A 55 -12.39 14.13 10.68
C VAL A 55 -11.05 13.98 9.97
N THR A 56 -10.24 15.04 9.97
CA THR A 56 -8.88 15.03 9.43
C THR A 56 -8.01 14.00 10.14
N ASN A 57 -8.03 13.97 11.47
CA ASN A 57 -7.23 13.03 12.26
C ASN A 57 -7.67 11.57 12.02
N PHE A 58 -8.97 11.32 11.92
CA PHE A 58 -9.54 10.01 11.63
C PHE A 58 -9.06 9.46 10.28
N TYR A 59 -9.22 10.22 9.20
CA TYR A 59 -8.74 9.79 7.87
C TYR A 59 -7.21 9.74 7.80
N SER A 60 -6.50 10.62 8.50
CA SER A 60 -5.04 10.56 8.61
C SER A 60 -4.58 9.29 9.33
N GLY A 61 -5.29 8.85 10.35
CA GLY A 61 -5.04 7.59 11.05
C GLY A 61 -5.21 6.40 10.11
N ILE A 62 -6.33 6.33 9.40
CA ILE A 62 -6.62 5.26 8.42
C ILE A 62 -5.55 5.23 7.31
N TYR A 63 -5.23 6.38 6.72
CA TYR A 63 -4.18 6.50 5.70
C TYR A 63 -2.87 5.82 6.16
N ARG A 64 -2.43 6.08 7.41
CA ARG A 64 -1.19 5.52 7.95
C ARG A 64 -1.23 4.00 8.11
N THR A 65 -2.41 3.39 8.28
CA THR A 65 -2.56 1.92 8.34
C THR A 65 -2.37 1.24 6.99
N MET A 66 -2.34 2.01 5.89
CA MET A 66 -2.26 1.50 4.51
C MET A 66 -0.92 1.81 3.83
N VAL A 67 0.03 2.42 4.54
CA VAL A 67 1.38 2.75 4.00
C VAL A 67 2.33 1.55 4.07
N ASN A 68 2.19 0.70 5.08
CA ASN A 68 3.00 -0.51 5.27
C ASN A 68 2.10 -1.66 5.75
N PRO A 69 2.45 -2.93 5.52
CA PRO A 69 3.58 -3.41 4.70
C PRO A 69 3.39 -3.09 3.22
N GLN A 70 4.49 -3.06 2.45
CA GLN A 70 4.48 -2.68 1.04
C GLN A 70 4.56 -3.91 0.15
N ASN A 71 3.88 -3.87 -0.99
CA ASN A 71 3.94 -4.92 -2.00
C ASN A 71 5.18 -4.70 -2.88
N TYR A 72 6.14 -5.63 -2.78
CA TYR A 72 7.38 -5.68 -3.55
C TYR A 72 7.40 -6.87 -4.52
N THR A 73 6.24 -7.39 -4.93
CA THR A 73 6.15 -8.49 -5.89
C THR A 73 6.95 -8.16 -7.15
N GLY A 74 7.89 -9.04 -7.53
CA GLY A 74 8.81 -8.84 -8.66
C GLY A 74 10.12 -8.12 -8.31
N GLU A 75 10.31 -7.73 -7.04
CA GLU A 75 11.48 -7.00 -6.54
C GLU A 75 12.34 -7.82 -5.57
N ASN A 76 12.26 -9.16 -5.63
CA ASN A 76 13.12 -10.06 -4.84
C ASN A 76 13.62 -11.21 -5.71
N PRO A 77 14.95 -11.35 -5.94
CA PRO A 77 15.50 -12.36 -6.83
C PRO A 77 15.37 -13.80 -6.30
N LEU A 78 15.14 -13.93 -4.99
CA LEU A 78 14.97 -15.22 -4.31
C LEU A 78 13.50 -15.64 -4.25
N TRP A 79 12.57 -14.79 -4.68
CA TRP A 79 11.13 -15.02 -4.61
C TRP A 79 10.60 -15.56 -5.94
N GLN A 80 10.56 -16.89 -6.08
CA GLN A 80 10.29 -17.57 -7.36
C GLN A 80 9.09 -18.54 -7.31
N ASP A 81 8.36 -18.55 -6.20
CA ASP A 81 7.20 -19.43 -5.96
C ASP A 81 5.89 -18.91 -6.59
N GLY A 82 5.87 -17.67 -7.07
CA GLY A 82 4.70 -17.02 -7.65
C GLY A 82 3.73 -16.44 -6.63
N GLU A 83 4.09 -16.44 -5.34
CA GLU A 83 3.31 -15.81 -4.29
C GLU A 83 3.55 -14.29 -4.26
N PRO A 84 2.57 -13.49 -3.76
CA PRO A 84 2.81 -12.08 -3.49
C PRO A 84 4.00 -11.90 -2.54
N TYR A 85 4.86 -10.93 -2.82
CA TYR A 85 5.95 -10.55 -1.92
C TYR A 85 5.63 -9.21 -1.26
N PHE A 86 5.39 -9.25 0.05
CA PHE A 86 5.28 -8.08 0.89
C PHE A 86 6.49 -8.01 1.82
N ASP A 87 7.00 -6.81 2.05
CA ASP A 87 8.04 -6.55 3.05
C ASP A 87 7.66 -5.28 3.84
N SER A 88 8.57 -4.76 4.65
CA SER A 88 8.34 -3.64 5.57
C SER A 88 7.34 -3.99 6.68
N PHE A 89 7.32 -5.26 7.09
CA PHE A 89 6.63 -5.74 8.31
C PHE A 89 7.34 -5.29 9.61
N TYR A 90 7.92 -4.08 9.63
CA TYR A 90 8.83 -3.58 10.67
C TYR A 90 8.30 -3.69 12.10
N CYS A 91 6.97 -3.56 12.25
CA CYS A 91 6.30 -3.60 13.53
C CYS A 91 5.25 -4.73 13.59
N ILE A 92 5.49 -5.89 12.96
CA ILE A 92 4.51 -6.99 12.96
C ILE A 92 4.08 -7.41 14.38
N TRP A 93 4.96 -7.24 15.36
CA TRP A 93 4.67 -7.41 16.79
C TRP A 93 3.58 -6.45 17.31
N ASP A 94 3.34 -5.33 16.65
CA ASP A 94 2.28 -4.36 16.93
C ASP A 94 1.07 -4.49 16.00
N LEU A 95 1.30 -4.79 14.71
CA LEU A 95 0.27 -4.75 13.66
C LEU A 95 -0.93 -5.65 13.96
N PHE A 96 -0.69 -6.80 14.60
CA PHE A 96 -1.75 -7.76 14.93
C PHE A 96 -2.80 -7.20 15.90
N ARG A 97 -2.46 -6.18 16.69
CA ARG A 97 -3.34 -5.62 17.73
C ARG A 97 -4.46 -4.76 17.17
N SER A 98 -4.24 -4.11 16.02
CA SER A 98 -5.19 -3.14 15.47
C SER A 98 -5.21 -3.10 13.94
N GLN A 99 -4.04 -2.99 13.30
CA GLN A 99 -3.98 -2.81 11.84
C GLN A 99 -4.50 -4.03 11.08
N PHE A 100 -4.01 -5.24 11.35
CA PHE A 100 -4.51 -6.42 10.65
C PHE A 100 -5.99 -6.69 10.92
N PRO A 101 -6.49 -6.66 12.18
CA PRO A 101 -7.93 -6.75 12.43
C PRO A 101 -8.77 -5.67 11.75
N PHE A 102 -8.25 -4.47 11.57
CA PHE A 102 -8.93 -3.41 10.83
C PHE A 102 -8.99 -3.70 9.33
N LEU A 103 -7.85 -4.10 8.75
CA LEU A 103 -7.75 -4.38 7.32
C LEU A 103 -8.55 -5.62 6.90
N THR A 104 -8.80 -6.60 7.79
CA THR A 104 -9.70 -7.73 7.45
C THR A 104 -11.13 -7.28 7.13
N ILE A 105 -11.54 -6.09 7.58
CA ILE A 105 -12.86 -5.51 7.31
C ILE A 105 -12.78 -4.57 6.10
N VAL A 106 -11.76 -3.73 6.05
CA VAL A 106 -11.68 -2.61 5.10
C VAL A 106 -10.99 -2.99 3.78
N ASP A 107 -10.03 -3.90 3.83
CA ASP A 107 -9.23 -4.33 2.67
C ASP A 107 -8.81 -5.81 2.81
N PRO A 108 -9.78 -6.74 2.81
CA PRO A 108 -9.51 -8.16 3.05
C PRO A 108 -8.59 -8.78 1.99
N GLU A 109 -8.61 -8.26 0.76
CA GLU A 109 -7.75 -8.75 -0.32
C GLU A 109 -6.27 -8.46 -0.04
N ALA A 110 -5.94 -7.24 0.38
CA ALA A 110 -4.56 -6.91 0.75
C ALA A 110 -4.07 -7.76 1.93
N VAL A 111 -4.92 -7.97 2.94
CA VAL A 111 -4.57 -8.85 4.08
C VAL A 111 -4.32 -10.29 3.61
N ALA A 112 -5.12 -10.81 2.67
CA ALA A 112 -4.90 -12.15 2.14
C ALA A 112 -3.53 -12.26 1.45
N GLN A 113 -3.14 -11.25 0.66
CA GLN A 113 -1.81 -11.21 0.03
C GLN A 113 -0.68 -11.08 1.07
N MET A 114 -0.86 -10.25 2.10
CA MET A 114 0.12 -10.10 3.19
C MET A 114 0.33 -11.43 3.94
N ILE A 115 -0.74 -12.16 4.25
CA ILE A 115 -0.64 -13.46 4.94
C ILE A 115 0.03 -14.50 4.05
N ARG A 116 -0.32 -14.56 2.76
CA ARG A 116 0.32 -15.45 1.80
C ARG A 116 1.83 -15.19 1.71
N SER A 117 2.22 -13.91 1.65
CA SER A 117 3.63 -13.53 1.69
C SER A 117 4.33 -13.96 2.98
N LEU A 118 3.70 -13.81 4.15
CA LEU A 118 4.26 -14.26 5.42
C LEU A 118 4.40 -15.79 5.51
N ILE A 119 3.47 -16.54 4.92
CA ILE A 119 3.56 -18.00 4.83
C ILE A 119 4.77 -18.40 3.98
N SER A 120 4.87 -17.86 2.76
CA SER A 120 6.02 -18.13 1.88
C SER A 120 7.35 -17.68 2.48
N THR A 121 7.37 -16.59 3.25
CA THR A 121 8.60 -16.14 3.96
C THR A 121 9.07 -17.16 5.00
N TYR A 122 8.16 -17.93 5.57
CA TYR A 122 8.46 -18.93 6.59
C TYR A 122 8.94 -20.27 6.01
N GLU A 123 8.47 -20.63 4.81
CA GLU A 123 8.79 -21.89 4.10
C GLU A 123 10.21 -21.90 3.52
#